data_AF-U4QL12-F1
#
_entry.id   AF-U4QL12-F1
#
_cell.length_a   1.000
_cell.length_b   1.000
_cell.length_c   1.000
_cell.angle_alpha   90.00
_cell.angle_beta   90.00
_cell.angle_gamma   90.00
#
_symmetry.space_group_name_H-M   'P 1'
#
loop_
_entity.id
_entity.type
_entity.pdbx_description
1 polymer ?
#
loop_
_entity_poly.entity_id
_entity_poly.type
_entity_poly.pdbx_seq_one_letter_code
_entity_poly.pdbx_strand_id
1 'polypeptide(L)'
;MQIFAEDHIEWFKKYIPLTNGVPSHDTIERVFKQINSKIFMKCFMEWTQLIANIINKGDYVLALKGNHPLLHKEIEEFSKEAEDKKYQKKYGINTYQNYDKGHGRIERRTYYIASNICWLDARKEWKKLTSIGMVKYYSEQNGKKTCETRYYLCNIEPDATKFANAEKTLGHRKYALVLRCYIQRRFNKSKKRQCT
;
A
#
# COMPACT_ATOMS: atom_id res chain seq x y z
N MET A 1 -9.29 -10.02 -15.31
CA MET A 1 -10.02 -8.74 -15.49
C MET A 1 -11.31 -8.96 -16.26
N GLN A 2 -11.27 -9.73 -17.36
CA GLN A 2 -12.44 -10.16 -18.12
C GLN A 2 -13.54 -10.79 -17.26
N ILE A 3 -13.25 -11.88 -16.52
CA ILE A 3 -14.23 -12.57 -15.65
C ILE A 3 -14.93 -11.60 -14.67
N PHE A 4 -14.16 -10.71 -14.05
CA PHE A 4 -14.72 -9.71 -13.14
C PHE A 4 -15.68 -8.74 -13.83
N ALA A 5 -15.37 -8.33 -15.07
CA ALA A 5 -16.22 -7.44 -15.84
C ALA A 5 -17.48 -8.13 -16.37
N GLU A 6 -17.40 -9.42 -16.72
CA GLU A 6 -18.55 -10.26 -17.06
C GLU A 6 -19.51 -10.37 -15.87
N ASP A 7 -19.00 -10.68 -14.67
CA ASP A 7 -19.79 -10.80 -13.44
C ASP A 7 -20.47 -9.48 -12.99
N HIS A 8 -19.99 -8.34 -13.49
CA HIS A 8 -20.46 -7.01 -13.07
C HIS A 8 -20.91 -6.15 -14.27
N ILE A 9 -21.31 -6.78 -15.38
CA ILE A 9 -21.56 -6.10 -16.65
C ILE A 9 -22.61 -4.98 -16.55
N GLU A 10 -23.68 -5.19 -15.78
CA GLU A 10 -24.74 -4.20 -15.57
C GLU A 10 -24.27 -2.96 -14.79
N TRP A 11 -23.23 -3.11 -13.95
CA TRP A 11 -22.59 -1.96 -13.32
C TRP A 11 -21.70 -1.19 -14.30
N PHE A 12 -20.92 -1.90 -15.14
CA PHE A 12 -20.06 -1.27 -16.13
C PHE A 12 -20.84 -0.50 -17.20
N LYS A 13 -21.99 -1.02 -17.65
CA LYS A 13 -22.87 -0.36 -18.62
C LYS A 13 -23.34 1.05 -18.21
N LYS A 14 -23.30 1.37 -16.92
CA LYS A 14 -23.61 2.73 -16.40
C LYS A 14 -22.55 3.77 -16.76
N TYR A 15 -21.32 3.34 -17.03
CA TYR A 15 -20.17 4.22 -17.26
C TYR A 15 -19.57 4.05 -18.67
N ILE A 16 -19.70 2.85 -19.26
CA ILE A 16 -19.19 2.52 -20.58
C ILE A 16 -20.21 1.66 -21.35
N PRO A 17 -20.58 2.00 -22.60
CA PRO A 17 -21.65 1.31 -23.33
C PRO A 17 -21.43 -0.18 -23.58
N LEU A 18 -20.18 -0.64 -23.67
CA LEU A 18 -19.80 -2.03 -23.97
C LEU A 18 -20.58 -2.63 -25.16
N THR A 19 -20.72 -1.87 -26.25
CA THR A 19 -21.51 -2.25 -27.44
C THR A 19 -21.07 -3.58 -28.05
N ASN A 20 -19.78 -3.92 -27.94
CA ASN A 20 -19.19 -5.17 -28.43
C ASN A 20 -18.90 -6.19 -27.31
N GLY A 21 -19.54 -6.04 -26.13
CA GLY A 21 -19.30 -6.89 -24.98
C GLY A 21 -18.03 -6.56 -24.20
N VAL A 22 -17.69 -7.42 -23.23
CA VAL A 22 -16.51 -7.26 -22.38
C VAL A 22 -15.25 -7.63 -23.17
N PRO A 23 -14.24 -6.74 -23.24
CA PRO A 23 -12.98 -7.06 -23.91
C PRO A 23 -12.28 -8.28 -23.29
N SER A 24 -11.71 -9.13 -24.13
CA SER A 24 -10.92 -10.27 -23.67
C SER A 24 -9.67 -9.84 -22.89
N HIS A 25 -9.07 -10.77 -22.15
CA HIS A 25 -7.80 -10.53 -21.46
C HIS A 25 -6.72 -9.93 -22.40
N ASP A 26 -6.55 -10.52 -23.58
CA ASP A 26 -5.55 -10.10 -24.56
C ASP A 26 -5.83 -8.71 -25.14
N THR A 27 -7.12 -8.38 -25.33
CA THR A 27 -7.53 -7.06 -25.80
C THR A 27 -7.17 -5.99 -24.78
N ILE A 28 -7.45 -6.27 -23.51
CA ILE A 28 -7.09 -5.38 -22.39
C ILE A 28 -5.57 -5.25 -22.32
N GLU A 29 -4.82 -6.36 -22.38
CA GLU A 29 -3.36 -6.35 -22.30
C GLU A 29 -2.74 -5.50 -23.41
N ARG A 30 -3.24 -5.61 -24.65
CA ARG A 30 -2.76 -4.79 -25.78
C ARG A 30 -2.94 -3.30 -25.54
N VAL A 31 -4.09 -2.89 -25.00
CA VAL A 31 -4.33 -1.48 -24.63
C VAL A 31 -3.34 -1.04 -23.55
N PHE A 32 -3.18 -1.82 -22.48
CA PHE A 32 -2.24 -1.47 -21.40
C PHE A 32 -0.78 -1.41 -21.87
N LYS A 33 -0.37 -2.24 -22.83
CA LYS A 33 0.97 -2.19 -23.44
C LYS A 33 1.24 -0.91 -24.22
N GLN A 34 0.21 -0.26 -24.75
CA GLN A 34 0.34 0.99 -25.51
C GLN A 34 0.28 2.23 -24.62
N ILE A 35 -0.19 2.10 -23.38
CA ILE A 35 -0.26 3.22 -22.43
C ILE A 35 1.15 3.56 -21.95
N ASN A 36 1.52 4.84 -22.07
CA ASN A 36 2.78 5.35 -21.51
C ASN A 36 2.77 5.18 -19.97
N SER A 37 3.70 4.37 -19.45
CA SER A 37 3.78 4.03 -18.03
C SER A 37 4.00 5.24 -17.12
N LYS A 38 4.78 6.23 -17.56
CA LYS A 38 5.05 7.45 -16.77
C LYS A 38 3.80 8.31 -16.64
N ILE A 39 3.07 8.52 -17.75
CA ILE A 39 1.83 9.30 -17.75
C ILE A 39 0.75 8.58 -16.94
N PHE A 40 0.59 7.27 -17.14
CA PHE A 40 -0.36 6.48 -16.35
C PHE A 40 -0.06 6.56 -14.86
N MET A 41 1.20 6.45 -14.47
CA MET A 41 1.61 6.58 -13.06
C MET A 41 1.26 7.97 -12.50
N LYS A 42 1.50 9.03 -13.27
CA LYS A 42 1.13 10.39 -12.85
C LYS A 42 -0.39 10.51 -12.62
N CYS A 43 -1.21 10.11 -13.60
CA CYS A 43 -2.66 10.16 -13.49
C CYS A 43 -3.18 9.29 -12.34
N PHE A 44 -2.56 8.12 -12.14
CA PHE A 44 -2.87 7.25 -11.03
C PHE A 44 -2.51 7.89 -9.68
N MET A 45 -1.33 8.50 -9.55
CA MET A 45 -0.94 9.23 -8.34
C MET A 45 -1.85 10.42 -8.04
N GLU A 46 -2.31 11.14 -9.06
CA GLU A 46 -3.29 12.21 -8.90
C GLU A 46 -4.66 11.67 -8.45
N TRP A 47 -5.15 10.61 -9.08
CA TRP A 47 -6.42 9.98 -8.71
C TRP A 47 -6.39 9.41 -7.29
N THR A 48 -5.30 8.73 -6.91
CA THR A 48 -5.17 8.16 -5.56
C THR A 48 -5.13 9.24 -4.49
N GLN A 49 -4.43 10.34 -4.73
CA GLN A 49 -4.44 11.51 -3.85
C GLN A 49 -5.84 12.12 -3.76
N LEU A 50 -6.56 12.23 -4.87
CA LEU A 50 -7.94 12.74 -4.88
C LEU A 50 -8.87 11.86 -4.04
N ILE A 51 -8.81 10.54 -4.20
CA ILE A 51 -9.62 9.61 -3.42
C ILE A 51 -9.23 9.64 -1.93
N ALA A 52 -7.93 9.70 -1.62
CA ALA A 52 -7.46 9.82 -0.24
C ALA A 52 -7.98 11.12 0.42
N ASN A 53 -8.02 12.23 -0.32
CA ASN A 53 -8.58 13.50 0.17
C ASN A 53 -10.07 13.38 0.50
N ILE A 54 -10.85 12.66 -0.33
CA ILE A 54 -12.30 12.48 -0.13
C ILE A 54 -12.59 11.56 1.06
N ILE A 55 -11.80 10.50 1.27
CA ILE A 55 -12.13 9.44 2.23
C ILE A 55 -11.60 9.76 3.64
N ASN A 56 -10.38 10.28 3.77
CA ASN A 56 -9.68 10.44 5.07
C ASN A 56 -8.75 11.68 5.09
N LYS A 57 -9.21 12.85 4.62
CA LYS A 57 -8.44 14.14 4.58
C LYS A 57 -7.15 14.16 3.73
N GLY A 58 -6.76 13.02 3.17
CA GLY A 58 -5.54 12.82 2.38
C GLY A 58 -4.69 11.62 2.81
N ASP A 59 -4.95 10.98 3.94
CA ASP A 59 -3.98 10.05 4.55
C ASP A 59 -3.77 8.75 3.75
N TYR A 60 -2.52 8.30 3.61
CA TYR A 60 -2.06 7.15 2.85
C TYR A 60 -0.81 6.49 3.45
N VAL A 61 -0.74 5.17 3.23
CA VAL A 61 0.44 4.32 3.42
C VAL A 61 0.58 3.49 2.15
N LEU A 62 1.60 3.79 1.33
CA LEU A 62 1.76 3.23 -0.01
C LEU A 62 3.01 2.38 -0.08
N ALA A 63 2.83 1.08 -0.32
CA ALA A 63 3.94 0.15 -0.48
C ALA A 63 4.71 0.46 -1.79
N LEU A 64 6.04 0.58 -1.69
CA LEU A 64 6.93 0.68 -2.82
C LEU A 64 7.21 -0.72 -3.35
N LYS A 65 6.83 -0.97 -4.60
CA LYS A 65 7.05 -2.26 -5.26
C LYS A 65 7.48 -2.01 -6.70
N GLY A 66 8.71 -2.39 -7.06
CA GLY A 66 9.24 -2.64 -8.42
C GLY A 66 9.12 -1.56 -9.51
N ASN A 67 8.25 -0.57 -9.34
CA ASN A 67 7.79 0.36 -10.37
C ASN A 67 8.55 1.70 -10.30
N HIS A 68 9.20 1.98 -9.16
CA HIS A 68 10.13 3.10 -8.97
C HIS A 68 11.48 2.56 -8.44
N PRO A 69 12.30 1.93 -9.30
CA PRO A 69 13.50 1.23 -8.86
C PRO A 69 14.53 2.14 -8.18
N LEU A 70 14.68 3.38 -8.64
CA LEU A 70 15.59 4.36 -8.03
C LEU A 70 15.14 4.75 -6.62
N LEU A 71 13.87 5.15 -6.45
CA LEU A 71 13.31 5.53 -5.15
C LEU A 71 13.31 4.36 -4.16
N HIS A 72 13.01 3.15 -4.66
CA HIS A 72 13.10 1.94 -3.85
C HIS A 72 14.53 1.73 -3.34
N LYS A 73 15.52 1.79 -4.24
CA LYS A 73 16.94 1.61 -3.89
C LYS A 73 17.41 2.67 -2.89
N GLU A 74 17.02 3.91 -3.08
CA GLU A 74 17.36 5.02 -2.20
C GLU A 74 16.82 4.80 -0.76
N ILE A 75 15.55 4.40 -0.64
CA ILE A 75 14.93 4.11 0.67
C ILE A 75 15.50 2.83 1.28
N GLU A 76 15.82 1.83 0.47
CA GLU A 76 16.51 0.61 0.90
C GLU A 76 17.89 0.92 1.50
N GLU A 77 18.69 1.74 0.81
CA GLU A 77 20.00 2.17 1.28
C GLU A 77 19.92 2.95 2.59
N PHE A 78 18.99 3.92 2.68
CA PHE A 78 18.70 4.63 3.93
C PHE A 78 18.34 3.68 5.07
N SER A 79 17.57 2.63 4.76
CA SER A 79 17.00 1.73 5.76
C SER A 79 17.98 0.68 6.31
N LYS A 80 19.19 0.59 5.76
CA LYS A 80 20.23 -0.37 6.22
C LYS A 80 20.60 -0.17 7.68
N GLU A 81 20.64 1.09 8.13
CA GLU A 81 21.01 1.47 9.50
C GLU A 81 19.79 1.72 10.42
N ALA A 82 18.58 1.39 9.97
CA ALA A 82 17.35 1.69 10.71
C ALA A 82 17.26 1.03 12.11
N GLU A 83 18.08 0.00 12.37
CA GLU A 83 18.18 -0.66 13.68
C GLU A 83 19.11 0.05 14.67
N ASP A 84 20.02 0.90 14.18
CA ASP A 84 20.96 1.64 15.02
C ASP A 84 20.27 2.76 15.80
N LYS A 85 20.53 2.86 17.10
CA LYS A 85 19.85 3.81 17.99
C LYS A 85 20.22 5.27 17.72
N LYS A 86 21.47 5.53 17.35
CA LYS A 86 21.93 6.88 16.99
C LYS A 86 21.30 7.31 15.67
N TYR A 87 21.21 6.39 14.71
CA TYR A 87 20.51 6.58 13.44
C TYR A 87 19.01 6.83 13.65
N GLN A 88 18.35 6.04 14.50
CA GLN A 88 16.95 6.23 14.86
C GLN A 88 16.71 7.63 15.43
N LYS A 89 17.54 8.08 16.36
CA LYS A 89 17.44 9.43 16.91
C LYS A 89 17.66 10.51 15.85
N LYS A 90 18.68 10.36 14.99
CA LYS A 90 19.04 11.32 13.93
C LYS A 90 17.87 11.53 12.94
N TYR A 91 17.19 10.45 12.57
CA TYR A 91 16.13 10.50 11.57
C TYR A 91 14.71 10.48 12.15
N GLY A 92 14.59 10.57 13.48
CA GLY A 92 13.30 10.51 14.17
C GLY A 92 12.52 9.25 13.83
N ILE A 93 13.20 8.09 13.86
CA ILE A 93 12.63 6.79 13.55
C ILE A 93 11.90 6.27 14.79
N ASN A 94 10.58 6.12 14.66
CA ASN A 94 9.77 5.42 15.65
C ASN A 94 9.72 3.92 15.29
N THR A 95 9.72 3.05 16.31
CA THR A 95 9.79 1.59 16.12
C THR A 95 8.73 0.85 16.91
N TYR A 96 8.10 -0.15 16.30
CA TYR A 96 7.13 -1.03 16.95
C TYR A 96 7.39 -2.49 16.55
N GLN A 97 7.26 -3.42 17.48
CA GLN A 97 7.47 -4.85 17.23
C GLN A 97 6.22 -5.64 17.60
N ASN A 98 5.84 -6.56 16.73
CA ASN A 98 4.79 -7.53 17.01
C ASN A 98 5.34 -8.95 16.88
N TYR A 99 4.90 -9.81 17.80
CA TYR A 99 5.29 -11.21 17.90
C TYR A 99 4.03 -12.06 17.83
N ASP A 100 4.00 -13.02 16.91
CA ASP A 100 2.92 -14.00 16.80
C ASP A 100 3.50 -15.39 16.98
N LYS A 101 3.01 -16.14 17.98
CA LYS A 101 3.46 -17.49 18.32
C LYS A 101 2.28 -18.45 18.15
N GLY A 102 2.35 -19.37 17.19
CA GLY A 102 1.30 -20.35 16.94
C GLY A 102 1.77 -21.54 16.10
N HIS A 103 1.27 -22.74 16.44
CA HIS A 103 1.43 -23.99 15.67
C HIS A 103 2.87 -24.26 15.14
N GLY A 104 3.89 -24.06 15.98
CA GLY A 104 5.28 -24.34 15.63
C GLY A 104 5.94 -23.31 14.71
N ARG A 105 5.29 -22.17 14.46
CA ARG A 105 5.83 -21.05 13.68
C ARG A 105 6.06 -19.83 14.56
N ILE A 106 7.25 -19.26 14.45
CA ILE A 106 7.59 -17.97 15.07
C ILE A 106 7.49 -16.92 13.97
N GLU A 107 6.59 -15.94 14.12
CA GLU A 107 6.57 -14.74 13.27
C GLU A 107 6.91 -13.49 14.09
N ARG A 108 7.81 -12.67 13.54
CA ARG A 108 8.15 -11.36 14.07
C ARG A 108 8.02 -10.31 12.97
N ARG A 109 7.25 -9.26 13.24
CA ARG A 109 7.19 -8.06 12.38
C ARG A 109 7.74 -6.87 13.15
N THR A 110 8.78 -6.25 12.62
CA THR A 110 9.32 -4.99 13.14
C THR A 110 9.01 -3.87 12.17
N TYR A 111 8.37 -2.83 12.70
CA TYR A 111 7.94 -1.65 11.99
C TYR A 111 8.85 -0.49 12.36
N TYR A 112 9.28 0.26 11.35
CA TYR A 112 10.08 1.47 11.47
C TYR A 112 9.40 2.56 10.65
N ILE A 113 9.27 3.76 11.22
CA ILE A 113 8.76 4.92 10.47
C ILE A 113 9.63 6.13 10.76
N ALA A 114 10.25 6.68 9.71
CA ALA A 114 11.16 7.81 9.81
C ALA A 114 10.43 9.11 9.45
N SER A 115 10.53 10.10 10.34
CA SER A 115 9.89 11.41 10.18
C SER A 115 10.81 12.45 9.53
N ASN A 116 12.12 12.37 9.78
CA ASN A 116 13.09 13.28 9.18
C ASN A 116 13.56 12.76 7.82
N ILE A 117 12.79 13.10 6.79
CA ILE A 117 13.03 12.68 5.41
C ILE A 117 13.41 13.87 4.51
N CYS A 118 14.00 14.92 5.09
CA CYS A 118 14.33 16.14 4.36
C CYS A 118 15.28 15.93 3.17
N TRP A 119 16.10 14.89 3.23
CA TRP A 119 17.03 14.49 2.18
C TRP A 119 16.35 13.83 0.97
N LEU A 120 15.11 13.36 1.11
CA LEU A 120 14.41 12.62 0.06
C LEU A 120 13.77 13.58 -0.95
N ASP A 121 14.24 13.54 -2.20
CA ASP A 121 13.77 14.42 -3.27
C ASP A 121 12.34 14.09 -3.73
N ALA A 122 11.91 12.83 -3.60
CA ALA A 122 10.57 12.38 -3.95
C ALA A 122 9.45 13.16 -3.23
N ARG A 123 9.74 13.87 -2.13
CA ARG A 123 8.80 14.79 -1.48
C ARG A 123 8.28 15.90 -2.40
N LYS A 124 9.04 16.27 -3.44
CA LYS A 124 8.63 17.25 -4.45
C LYS A 124 7.49 16.74 -5.33
N GLU A 125 7.42 15.43 -5.53
CA GLU A 125 6.42 14.78 -6.40
C GLU A 125 5.23 14.22 -5.59
N TRP A 126 5.47 13.74 -4.37
CA TRP A 126 4.47 13.06 -3.54
C TRP A 126 3.86 14.04 -2.52
N LYS A 127 2.71 14.64 -2.86
CA LYS A 127 2.01 15.65 -2.05
C LYS A 127 1.81 15.18 -0.61
N LYS A 128 2.15 16.04 0.36
CA LYS A 128 2.08 15.78 1.81
C LYS A 128 2.94 14.59 2.29
N LEU A 129 3.94 14.12 1.54
CA LEU A 129 4.83 13.06 2.03
C LEU A 129 5.54 13.51 3.31
N THR A 130 5.21 12.89 4.45
CA THR A 130 5.74 13.26 5.78
C THR A 130 6.73 12.24 6.32
N SER A 131 6.65 10.98 5.88
CA SER A 131 7.44 9.90 6.44
C SER A 131 7.66 8.75 5.46
N ILE A 132 8.68 7.95 5.74
CA ILE A 132 8.93 6.67 5.06
C ILE A 132 8.84 5.53 6.07
N GLY A 133 8.20 4.44 5.67
CA GLY A 133 8.03 3.25 6.48
C GLY A 133 8.90 2.09 6.00
N MET A 134 9.41 1.29 6.93
CA MET A 134 10.02 -0.01 6.65
C MET A 134 9.35 -1.06 7.54
N VAL A 135 9.03 -2.21 6.95
CA VAL A 135 8.59 -3.40 7.68
C VAL A 135 9.56 -4.53 7.42
N LYS A 136 10.18 -5.03 8.49
CA LYS A 136 10.99 -6.25 8.47
C LYS A 136 10.16 -7.40 9.03
N TYR A 137 9.90 -8.40 8.19
CA TYR A 137 9.26 -9.65 8.57
C TYR A 137 10.31 -10.75 8.72
N TYR A 138 10.21 -11.51 9.80
CA TYR A 138 10.97 -12.71 10.06
C TYR A 138 10.00 -13.84 10.39
N SER A 139 10.20 -15.01 9.79
CA SER A 139 9.53 -16.24 10.17
C SER A 139 10.48 -17.40 10.23
N GLU A 140 10.24 -18.28 11.20
CA GLU A 140 10.97 -19.54 11.34
C GLU A 140 9.98 -20.68 11.54
N GLN A 141 10.12 -21.72 10.72
CA GLN A 141 9.33 -22.94 10.79
C GLN A 141 10.20 -24.12 10.32
N ASN A 142 10.28 -25.18 11.13
CA ASN A 142 11.08 -26.39 10.81
C ASN A 142 12.52 -26.06 10.36
N GLY A 143 13.18 -25.10 11.03
CA GLY A 143 14.53 -24.63 10.69
C GLY A 143 14.63 -23.75 9.43
N LYS A 144 13.56 -23.60 8.66
CA LYS A 144 13.53 -22.69 7.51
C LYS A 144 13.24 -21.26 7.97
N LYS A 145 14.21 -20.38 7.74
CA LYS A 145 14.10 -18.94 8.03
C LYS A 145 13.67 -18.18 6.78
N THR A 146 12.71 -17.27 6.92
CA THR A 146 12.25 -16.38 5.86
C THR A 146 12.34 -14.95 6.36
N CYS A 147 13.03 -14.10 5.60
CA CYS A 147 13.13 -12.67 5.86
C CYS A 147 12.56 -11.91 4.66
N GLU A 148 11.68 -10.94 4.92
CA GLU A 148 11.15 -10.05 3.90
C GLU A 148 11.20 -8.62 4.41
N THR A 149 11.67 -7.69 3.58
CA THR A 149 11.64 -6.25 3.89
C THR A 149 10.74 -5.55 2.88
N ARG A 150 9.87 -4.67 3.37
CA ARG A 150 8.98 -3.84 2.54
C ARG A 150 9.13 -2.37 2.91
N TYR A 151 9.11 -1.51 1.91
CA TYR A 151 9.25 -0.06 2.06
C TYR A 151 7.95 0.65 1.69
N TYR A 152 7.69 1.78 2.35
CA TYR A 152 6.43 2.50 2.25
C TYR A 152 6.65 4.02 2.20
N LEU A 153 5.81 4.71 1.45
CA LEU A 153 5.65 6.16 1.49
C LEU A 153 4.40 6.50 2.29
N CYS A 154 4.51 7.44 3.22
CA CYS A 154 3.49 7.72 4.22
C CYS A 154 3.28 9.22 4.39
N ASN A 155 2.02 9.64 4.53
CA ASN A 155 1.69 10.98 5.04
C ASN A 155 0.97 10.96 6.41
N ILE A 156 0.82 9.77 7.00
CA ILE A 156 0.30 9.61 8.35
C ILE A 156 1.28 10.17 9.38
N GLU A 157 0.80 10.36 10.61
CA GLU A 157 1.65 10.66 11.75
C GLU A 157 2.72 9.56 11.93
N PRO A 158 4.00 9.93 12.11
CA PRO A 158 5.13 8.99 12.16
C PRO A 158 5.19 8.23 13.50
N ASP A 159 4.12 7.51 13.82
CA ASP A 159 4.01 6.59 14.94
C ASP A 159 3.98 5.15 14.42
N ALA A 160 4.89 4.29 14.91
CA ALA A 160 5.05 2.95 14.37
C ALA A 160 3.87 2.03 14.68
N THR A 161 3.08 2.31 15.72
CA THR A 161 1.86 1.56 16.05
C THR A 161 0.74 1.92 15.07
N LYS A 162 0.54 3.21 14.78
CA LYS A 162 -0.39 3.68 13.74
C LYS A 162 0.00 3.15 12.37
N PHE A 163 1.30 3.19 12.04
CA PHE A 163 1.82 2.61 10.82
C PHE A 163 1.58 1.10 10.74
N ALA A 164 1.85 0.34 11.81
CA ALA A 164 1.57 -1.09 11.85
C ALA A 164 0.09 -1.42 11.64
N ASN A 165 -0.82 -0.64 12.24
CA ASN A 165 -2.25 -0.82 12.06
C ASN A 165 -2.70 -0.50 10.63
N ALA A 166 -2.16 0.56 10.04
CA ALA A 166 -2.43 0.93 8.65
C ALA A 166 -1.91 -0.13 7.68
N GLU A 167 -0.67 -0.61 7.86
CA GLU A 167 -0.06 -1.66 7.04
C GLU A 167 -0.82 -2.98 7.16
N LYS A 168 -1.19 -3.42 8.37
CA LYS A 168 -2.00 -4.64 8.57
C LYS A 168 -3.38 -4.53 7.92
N THR A 169 -3.98 -3.33 7.93
CA THR A 169 -5.25 -3.05 7.23
C THR A 169 -5.11 -3.18 5.72
N LEU A 170 -3.91 -3.00 5.16
CA LEU A 170 -3.59 -3.18 3.75
C LEU A 170 -3.14 -4.63 3.43
N GLY A 171 -2.49 -5.32 4.39
CA GLY A 171 -1.72 -6.55 4.21
C GLY A 171 -2.48 -7.85 3.93
N HIS A 172 -3.82 -7.88 3.94
CA HIS A 172 -4.58 -9.10 3.58
C HIS A 172 -4.86 -9.25 2.08
N ARG A 173 -4.54 -8.27 1.23
CA ARG A 173 -4.74 -8.35 -0.22
C ARG A 173 -3.46 -7.91 -0.95
N LYS A 174 -2.82 -8.83 -1.70
CA LYS A 174 -1.58 -8.63 -2.49
C LYS A 174 -1.59 -7.44 -3.49
N TYR A 175 -2.70 -6.74 -3.65
CA TYR A 175 -2.81 -5.46 -4.33
C TYR A 175 -3.98 -4.71 -3.67
N ALA A 176 -3.69 -3.68 -2.88
CA ALA A 176 -4.75 -2.83 -2.35
C ALA A 176 -4.19 -1.43 -2.05
N LEU A 177 -4.36 -0.56 -3.03
CA LEU A 177 -4.75 0.82 -2.79
C LEU A 177 -5.71 0.91 -1.59
N VAL A 178 -5.56 1.96 -0.82
CA VAL A 178 -6.29 2.37 0.40
C VAL A 178 -7.83 2.29 0.32
N LEU A 179 -8.45 1.89 -0.80
CA LEU A 179 -9.90 1.67 -0.92
C LEU A 179 -10.39 0.34 -0.32
N ARG A 180 -9.63 -0.75 -0.39
CA ARG A 180 -10.22 -2.11 -0.34
C ARG A 180 -10.65 -2.59 1.05
N CYS A 181 -10.73 -1.70 2.05
CA CYS A 181 -11.15 -2.02 3.42
C CYS A 181 -12.25 -1.09 3.99
N TYR A 182 -12.33 0.19 3.57
CA TYR A 182 -13.48 1.05 3.95
C TYR A 182 -14.80 0.55 3.35
N ILE A 183 -14.73 -0.09 2.17
CA ILE A 183 -15.89 -0.69 1.48
C ILE A 183 -16.50 -1.85 2.29
N GLN A 184 -15.70 -2.66 2.99
CA GLN A 184 -16.22 -3.78 3.78
C GLN A 184 -16.99 -3.31 5.03
N ARG A 185 -16.61 -2.19 5.64
CA ARG A 185 -17.31 -1.62 6.82
C ARG A 185 -18.64 -0.96 6.46
N ARG A 186 -18.83 -0.48 5.22
CA ARG A 186 -20.08 0.16 4.79
C ARG A 186 -21.10 -0.85 4.24
N PHE A 187 -20.66 -1.94 3.62
CA PHE A 187 -21.57 -3.02 3.17
C PHE A 187 -22.21 -3.83 4.32
N ASN A 188 -21.55 -3.94 5.48
CA ASN A 188 -22.17 -4.60 6.65
C ASN A 188 -23.13 -3.68 7.45
N LYS A 189 -23.10 -2.36 7.23
CA LYS A 189 -24.08 -1.42 7.80
C LYS A 189 -25.35 -1.29 6.95
N SER A 190 -25.29 -1.59 5.64
CA SER A 190 -26.47 -1.55 4.77
C SER A 190 -27.37 -2.80 4.89
N LYS A 191 -26.83 -3.96 5.31
CA LYS A 191 -27.64 -5.17 5.57
C LYS A 191 -28.45 -5.16 6.89
N LYS A 192 -28.21 -4.19 7.80
CA LYS A 192 -28.98 -4.06 9.06
C LYS A 192 -30.13 -3.04 9.00
N ARG A 193 -30.48 -2.52 7.81
CA ARG A 193 -31.55 -1.52 7.65
C ARG A 193 -32.72 -1.97 6.73
N GLN A 194 -32.91 -3.27 6.55
CA GLN A 194 -34.05 -3.81 5.79
C GLN A 194 -34.86 -4.89 6.54
N CYS A 195 -34.76 -4.92 7.87
CA CYS A 195 -35.70 -5.67 8.71
C CYS A 195 -36.25 -4.76 9.80
N THR A 196 -37.27 -4.00 9.45
CA THR A 196 -38.37 -3.50 10.30
C THR A 196 -39.49 -3.09 9.36
#